data_AF-A0A3D3CJ68-F1
#
_entry.id   AF-A0A3D3CJ68-F1
#
_cell.length_a   1.000
_cell.length_b   1.000
_cell.length_c   1.000
_cell.angle_alpha   90.00
_cell.angle_beta   90.00
_cell.angle_gamma   90.00
#
_symmetry.space_group_name_H-M   'P 1'
#
loop_
_entity.id
_entity.type
_entity.pdbx_description
1 polymer ?
#
loop_
_entity_poly.entity_id
_entity_poly.type
_entity_poly.pdbx_seq_one_letter_code
_entity_poly.pdbx_strand_id
1 'polypeptide(L)'
;YKAGVDSGVCVLAKNAGVVHSVSADEIRVTRDDNGEIDTYHITKFMRSNQGTCINQVPVVDRGQHVGAGEVVADGPATHNGEISLGKNVLIGFMTWEGYNYEDAVLISEKIVRDDVYTSIHIEEYETEARDTKLGPEEITRDIPNVNEDLLGDLDDSGIIRVGAEVRAGDILVGKVTPKGETELTAEERLLRAIFGEKAREVRDTSLRVPHGEYGIVVDVKVFTRENSHDELSPGVNKVVRCYIAQKRKVSVGDKMAGRHGNKGVVSRILPIEDMPFLPDGTPLDIVLNPLGVPSRMNIGQVLEVHLGMAAKKLGWKIMTPVFDGAHEDDIRECFRMAGMREDGKVQLIDGRTGEPFDNLVTVGYMYYLKLHHLVDDKIHARSTGPYSLVTQQPLGGKAQFGGQRFGEMEVWALEGYGAANILQEMLTVKSDDIRGRLKTYERIVKGQNLAKPGVPESFRVLVKELQGLGLDVEVKYSDGTIGELLMDEDEEDFSSFRYPSARSRGSDQAPEREKAEVLEEESEVDMLVTEQILFGEDLPEGMSIEEGEEN
;
A
#
# COMPACT_ATOMS: atom_id res chain seq x y z
N TYR A 1 -23.70 2.18 23.15
CA TYR A 1 -23.35 1.19 24.19
C TYR A 1 -23.49 -0.27 23.73
N LYS A 2 -24.71 -0.81 23.52
CA LYS A 2 -24.95 -2.25 23.29
C LYS A 2 -24.05 -2.92 22.24
N ALA A 3 -23.93 -2.33 21.05
CA ALA A 3 -23.12 -2.91 19.98
C ALA A 3 -21.61 -2.98 20.32
N GLY A 4 -21.09 -2.09 21.17
CA GLY A 4 -19.70 -2.16 21.63
C GLY A 4 -19.51 -3.31 22.62
N VAL A 5 -20.40 -3.42 23.61
CA VAL A 5 -20.38 -4.45 24.65
C VAL A 5 -20.59 -5.86 24.08
N ASP A 6 -21.60 -6.04 23.21
CA ASP A 6 -21.95 -7.36 22.65
C ASP A 6 -20.89 -7.88 21.66
N SER A 7 -20.03 -7.01 21.12
CA SER A 7 -18.99 -7.38 20.15
C SER A 7 -17.78 -8.10 20.76
N GLY A 8 -17.62 -8.06 22.09
CA GLY A 8 -16.47 -8.66 22.78
C GLY A 8 -15.17 -7.87 22.68
N VAL A 9 -15.17 -6.68 22.07
CA VAL A 9 -13.96 -5.82 22.00
C VAL A 9 -13.67 -5.12 23.33
N CYS A 10 -14.72 -4.75 24.07
CA CYS A 10 -14.62 -4.16 25.40
C CYS A 10 -14.42 -5.25 26.46
N VAL A 11 -13.62 -4.95 27.49
CA VAL A 11 -13.48 -5.81 28.66
C VAL A 11 -14.57 -5.45 29.65
N LEU A 12 -15.37 -6.44 30.05
CA LEU A 12 -16.48 -6.28 30.99
C LEU A 12 -16.13 -6.88 32.35
N ALA A 13 -16.56 -6.20 33.42
CA ALA A 13 -16.48 -6.75 34.77
C ALA A 13 -17.40 -7.99 34.88
N LYS A 14 -16.83 -9.13 35.28
CA LYS A 14 -17.59 -10.37 35.53
C LYS A 14 -18.49 -10.25 36.76
N ASN A 15 -17.99 -9.60 37.80
CA ASN A 15 -18.66 -9.42 39.09
C ASN A 15 -18.57 -7.96 39.53
N ALA A 16 -19.48 -7.55 40.42
CA ALA A 16 -19.39 -6.24 41.06
C ALA A 16 -18.23 -6.18 42.06
N GLY A 17 -17.57 -5.04 42.14
CA GLY A 17 -16.43 -4.88 43.04
C GLY A 17 -15.74 -3.52 42.96
N VAL A 18 -14.69 -3.36 43.76
CA VAL A 18 -13.86 -2.15 43.81
C VAL A 18 -12.55 -2.38 43.06
N VAL A 19 -12.19 -1.46 42.17
CA VAL A 19 -10.94 -1.51 41.41
C VAL A 19 -9.75 -1.34 42.37
N HIS A 20 -8.97 -2.41 42.54
CA HIS A 20 -7.82 -2.46 43.44
C HIS A 20 -6.57 -1.80 42.82
N SER A 21 -6.29 -2.15 41.56
CA SER A 21 -5.17 -1.62 40.79
C SER A 21 -5.51 -1.54 39.30
N VAL A 22 -5.02 -0.50 38.65
CA VAL A 22 -5.14 -0.27 37.20
C VAL A 22 -3.75 -0.05 36.65
N SER A 23 -3.41 -0.80 35.61
CA SER A 23 -2.21 -0.61 34.80
C SER A 23 -2.59 -0.74 33.32
N ALA A 24 -1.65 -0.42 32.42
CA ALA A 24 -1.90 -0.56 30.99
C ALA A 24 -2.11 -2.02 30.56
N ASP A 25 -1.50 -2.98 31.27
CA ASP A 25 -1.48 -4.40 30.90
C ASP A 25 -2.46 -5.25 31.69
N GLU A 26 -2.78 -4.85 32.92
CA GLU A 26 -3.72 -5.56 33.80
C GLU A 26 -4.58 -4.63 34.64
N ILE A 27 -5.83 -5.04 34.86
CA ILE A 27 -6.79 -4.43 35.80
C ILE A 27 -7.17 -5.48 36.84
N ARG A 28 -7.14 -5.10 38.13
CA ARG A 28 -7.53 -5.98 39.24
C ARG A 28 -8.71 -5.39 39.99
N VAL A 29 -9.78 -6.17 40.15
CA VAL A 29 -11.01 -5.77 40.84
C VAL A 29 -11.25 -6.70 42.03
N THR A 30 -11.38 -6.14 43.22
CA THR A 30 -11.75 -6.89 44.43
C THR A 30 -13.26 -7.03 44.48
N ARG A 31 -13.75 -8.27 44.46
CA ARG A 31 -15.19 -8.59 44.47
C ARG A 31 -15.84 -8.20 45.80
N ASP A 32 -17.07 -7.70 45.74
CA ASP A 32 -17.84 -7.35 46.93
C ASP A 32 -18.29 -8.60 47.72
N ASP A 33 -18.55 -9.71 47.02
CA ASP A 33 -19.16 -10.91 47.60
C ASP A 33 -18.21 -11.68 48.54
N ASN A 34 -16.96 -11.88 48.12
CA ASN A 34 -16.01 -12.77 48.77
C ASN A 34 -14.61 -12.17 48.98
N GLY A 35 -14.37 -10.94 48.50
CA GLY A 35 -13.05 -10.29 48.59
C GLY A 35 -11.98 -10.91 47.69
N GLU A 36 -12.32 -11.85 46.80
CA GLU A 36 -11.38 -12.37 45.79
C GLU A 36 -11.06 -11.29 44.75
N ILE A 37 -9.91 -11.45 44.10
CA ILE A 37 -9.42 -10.49 43.09
C ILE A 37 -9.63 -11.08 41.70
N ASP A 38 -10.52 -10.45 40.92
CA ASP A 38 -10.63 -10.69 39.48
C ASP A 38 -9.51 -9.94 38.77
N THR A 39 -8.71 -10.67 37.98
CA THR A 39 -7.64 -10.09 37.14
C THR A 39 -8.06 -10.13 35.68
N TYR A 40 -8.00 -8.97 35.02
CA TYR A 40 -8.31 -8.79 33.61
C TYR A 40 -7.03 -8.39 32.87
N HIS A 41 -6.61 -9.19 31.90
CA HIS A 41 -5.49 -8.88 31.02
C HIS A 41 -5.95 -8.03 29.85
N ILE A 42 -5.20 -6.97 29.56
CA ILE A 42 -5.51 -5.98 28.53
C ILE A 42 -4.69 -6.28 27.28
N THR A 43 -5.36 -6.42 26.14
CA THR A 43 -4.68 -6.64 24.86
C THR A 43 -4.00 -5.36 24.38
N LYS A 44 -2.68 -5.40 24.19
CA LYS A 44 -1.87 -4.26 23.72
C LYS A 44 -1.32 -4.51 22.33
N PHE A 45 -1.52 -3.54 21.43
CA PHE A 45 -0.92 -3.48 20.09
C PHE A 45 -0.94 -4.81 19.30
N MET A 46 -2.06 -5.53 19.34
CA MET A 46 -2.22 -6.78 18.60
C MET A 46 -2.64 -6.49 17.15
N ARG A 47 -2.05 -7.22 16.20
CA ARG A 47 -2.43 -7.15 14.78
C ARG A 47 -3.82 -7.76 14.57
N SER A 48 -4.66 -7.09 13.78
CA SER A 48 -5.91 -7.64 13.26
C SER A 48 -5.71 -8.34 11.91
N ASN A 49 -6.70 -9.11 11.47
CA ASN A 49 -6.67 -9.76 10.14
C ASN A 49 -6.51 -8.77 8.96
N GLN A 50 -6.91 -7.51 9.15
CA GLN A 50 -6.83 -6.46 8.14
C GLN A 50 -5.62 -5.54 8.36
N GLY A 51 -4.64 -5.94 9.18
CA GLY A 51 -3.46 -5.13 9.47
C GLY A 51 -3.73 -3.91 10.37
N THR A 52 -4.92 -3.79 10.96
CA THR A 52 -5.22 -2.71 11.93
C THR A 52 -4.77 -3.08 13.34
N CYS A 53 -4.62 -2.07 14.20
CA CYS A 53 -4.23 -2.25 15.59
C CYS A 53 -5.43 -2.52 16.52
N ILE A 54 -5.43 -3.69 17.18
CA ILE A 54 -6.30 -4.02 18.32
C ILE A 54 -5.55 -3.62 19.59
N ASN A 55 -6.01 -2.54 20.21
CA ASN A 55 -5.46 -2.05 21.46
C ASN A 55 -6.60 -1.72 22.42
N GLN A 56 -6.55 -2.32 23.60
CA GLN A 56 -7.46 -2.03 24.70
C GLN A 56 -6.86 -0.99 25.64
N VAL A 57 -7.72 -0.16 26.22
CA VAL A 57 -7.35 0.93 27.13
C VAL A 57 -8.26 0.87 28.36
N PRO A 58 -7.69 0.79 29.58
CA PRO A 58 -8.46 0.89 30.81
C PRO A 58 -9.27 2.19 30.87
N VAL A 59 -10.55 2.11 31.25
CA VAL A 59 -11.44 3.28 31.42
C VAL A 59 -11.76 3.58 32.88
N VAL A 60 -11.46 2.65 33.78
CA VAL A 60 -11.75 2.76 35.22
C VAL A 60 -10.56 3.29 35.99
N ASP A 61 -10.84 4.00 37.07
CA ASP A 61 -9.83 4.52 38.00
C ASP A 61 -9.67 3.62 39.24
N ARG A 62 -8.50 3.70 39.88
CA ARG A 62 -8.25 3.00 41.14
C ARG A 62 -9.22 3.48 42.23
N GLY A 63 -9.89 2.55 42.89
CA GLY A 63 -10.89 2.83 43.92
C GLY A 63 -12.30 3.09 43.39
N GLN A 64 -12.51 3.08 42.07
CA GLN A 64 -13.84 3.12 41.48
C GLN A 64 -14.59 1.82 41.78
N HIS A 65 -15.87 1.92 42.12
CA HIS A 65 -16.76 0.77 42.22
C HIS A 65 -17.38 0.49 40.85
N VAL A 66 -17.36 -0.76 40.42
CA VAL A 66 -17.88 -1.20 39.11
C VAL A 66 -18.95 -2.27 39.30
N GLY A 67 -20.03 -2.19 38.52
CA GLY A 67 -21.09 -3.19 38.49
C GLY A 67 -20.74 -4.41 37.63
N ALA A 68 -21.45 -5.52 37.84
CA ALA A 68 -21.36 -6.67 36.94
C ALA A 68 -21.86 -6.31 35.53
N GLY A 69 -21.05 -6.59 34.50
CA GLY A 69 -21.31 -6.23 33.12
C GLY A 69 -20.93 -4.79 32.73
N GLU A 70 -20.33 -4.02 33.64
CA GLU A 70 -19.82 -2.68 33.32
C GLU A 70 -18.49 -2.76 32.57
N VAL A 71 -18.23 -1.80 31.68
CA VAL A 71 -17.00 -1.74 30.88
C VAL A 71 -15.84 -1.29 31.76
N VAL A 72 -14.81 -2.13 31.88
CA VAL A 72 -13.57 -1.82 32.62
C VAL A 72 -12.44 -1.39 31.70
N ALA A 73 -12.45 -1.83 30.43
CA ALA A 73 -11.54 -1.34 29.40
C ALA A 73 -12.25 -1.25 28.05
N ASP A 74 -11.98 -0.17 27.33
CA ASP A 74 -12.41 0.00 25.94
C ASP A 74 -11.50 -0.76 25.00
N GLY A 75 -12.08 -1.26 23.90
CA GLY A 75 -11.36 -1.86 22.78
C GLY A 75 -11.10 -0.90 21.62
N PRO A 76 -10.60 -1.42 20.48
CA PRO A 76 -10.41 -0.62 19.28
C PRO A 76 -11.73 0.02 18.83
N ALA A 77 -11.66 1.30 18.45
CA ALA A 77 -12.80 2.08 17.99
C ALA A 77 -13.99 2.09 18.96
N THR A 78 -13.72 2.12 20.27
CA THR A 78 -14.73 2.34 21.32
C THR A 78 -14.31 3.47 22.26
N HIS A 79 -15.29 4.12 22.90
CA HIS A 79 -15.10 5.16 23.91
C HIS A 79 -16.23 5.11 24.94
N ASN A 80 -15.91 4.81 26.20
CA ASN A 80 -16.81 4.54 27.31
C ASN A 80 -17.89 3.50 26.95
N GLY A 81 -17.48 2.37 26.37
CA GLY A 81 -18.37 1.29 25.96
C GLY A 81 -19.22 1.57 24.71
N GLU A 82 -19.05 2.73 24.08
CA GLU A 82 -19.77 3.08 22.85
C GLU A 82 -18.88 3.01 21.62
N ILE A 83 -19.47 2.65 20.48
CA ILE A 83 -18.75 2.59 19.21
C ILE A 83 -18.30 4.00 18.78
N SER A 84 -17.00 4.13 18.51
CA SER A 84 -16.33 5.35 18.07
C SER A 84 -15.41 5.09 16.85
N LEU A 85 -16.01 4.75 15.70
CA LEU A 85 -15.32 4.52 14.41
C LEU A 85 -14.64 5.75 13.75
N GLY A 86 -14.89 6.96 14.23
CA GLY A 86 -14.56 8.22 13.57
C GLY A 86 -14.57 9.37 14.56
N LYS A 87 -14.63 10.60 14.06
CA LYS A 87 -14.55 11.81 14.87
C LYS A 87 -15.66 12.79 14.50
N ASN A 88 -16.12 13.53 15.51
CA ASN A 88 -17.00 14.68 15.29
C ASN A 88 -16.15 15.86 14.85
N VAL A 89 -16.38 16.35 13.63
CA VAL A 89 -15.60 17.43 13.02
C VAL A 89 -16.53 18.55 12.57
N LEU A 90 -16.04 19.79 12.61
CA LEU A 90 -16.80 20.96 12.17
C LEU A 90 -16.78 21.04 10.64
N ILE A 91 -17.96 20.88 10.03
CA ILE A 91 -18.14 20.80 8.58
C ILE A 91 -18.98 21.97 8.07
N GLY A 92 -18.58 22.54 6.94
CA GLY A 92 -19.38 23.49 6.18
C GLY A 92 -19.76 22.95 4.80
N PHE A 93 -21.02 23.17 4.40
CA PHE A 93 -21.51 22.83 3.05
C PHE A 93 -21.41 24.03 2.10
N MET A 94 -20.27 24.16 1.42
CA MET A 94 -20.04 25.21 0.42
C MET A 94 -19.04 24.72 -0.63
N THR A 95 -19.05 25.31 -1.82
CA THR A 95 -18.00 25.07 -2.83
C THR A 95 -16.75 25.89 -2.50
N TRP A 96 -15.57 25.32 -2.71
CA TRP A 96 -14.29 25.99 -2.43
C TRP A 96 -13.31 25.85 -3.58
N GLU A 97 -13.22 26.85 -4.46
CA GLU A 97 -12.21 26.95 -5.54
C GLU A 97 -12.02 25.66 -6.38
N GLY A 98 -13.06 24.84 -6.50
CA GLY A 98 -13.00 23.53 -7.17
C GLY A 98 -12.25 22.42 -6.39
N TYR A 99 -11.68 22.69 -5.21
CA TYR A 99 -11.01 21.65 -4.42
C TYR A 99 -11.97 20.57 -3.91
N ASN A 100 -13.23 20.90 -3.72
CA ASN A 100 -14.28 19.93 -3.40
C ASN A 100 -15.20 19.64 -4.60
N TYR A 101 -14.66 19.69 -5.82
CA TYR A 101 -15.40 19.29 -7.03
C TYR A 101 -15.82 17.81 -6.96
N GLU A 102 -17.02 17.52 -7.47
CA GLU A 102 -17.68 16.21 -7.33
C GLU A 102 -17.72 15.71 -5.88
N ASP A 103 -16.97 14.65 -5.58
CA ASP A 103 -16.89 13.99 -4.27
C ASP A 103 -15.54 14.22 -3.58
N ALA A 104 -14.79 15.24 -4.00
CA ALA A 104 -13.57 15.63 -3.32
C ALA A 104 -13.86 16.28 -1.96
N VAL A 105 -12.98 16.03 -0.99
CA VAL A 105 -13.08 16.50 0.38
C VAL A 105 -11.91 17.42 0.68
N LEU A 106 -12.22 18.63 1.13
CA LEU A 106 -11.23 19.59 1.58
C LEU A 106 -11.05 19.47 3.10
N ILE A 107 -9.80 19.33 3.56
CA ILE A 107 -9.47 19.13 4.97
C ILE A 107 -8.57 20.26 5.47
N SER A 108 -8.76 20.69 6.71
CA SER A 108 -7.84 21.60 7.41
C SER A 108 -6.59 20.87 7.88
N GLU A 109 -5.43 21.51 7.77
CA GLU A 109 -4.15 21.04 8.33
C GLU A 109 -4.25 20.77 9.84
N LYS A 110 -5.14 21.48 10.55
CA LYS A 110 -5.44 21.22 11.97
C LYS A 110 -5.74 19.76 12.26
N ILE A 111 -6.53 19.10 11.39
CA ILE A 111 -6.87 17.68 11.53
C ILE A 111 -5.62 16.78 11.50
N VAL A 112 -4.65 17.12 10.64
CA VAL A 112 -3.40 16.37 10.49
C VAL A 112 -2.46 16.64 11.66
N ARG A 113 -2.39 17.91 12.10
CA ARG A 113 -1.55 18.35 13.21
C ARG A 113 -1.99 17.72 14.54
N ASP A 114 -3.30 17.68 14.79
CA ASP A 114 -3.89 17.17 16.03
C ASP A 114 -4.08 15.64 16.01
N ASP A 115 -3.54 14.93 15.00
CA ASP A 115 -3.63 13.47 14.84
C ASP A 115 -5.09 12.93 14.90
N VAL A 116 -6.06 13.71 14.41
CA VAL A 116 -7.50 13.40 14.52
C VAL A 116 -7.86 12.11 13.76
N TYR A 117 -7.31 11.95 12.55
CA TYR A 117 -7.51 10.77 11.68
C TYR A 117 -6.20 9.99 11.46
N THR A 118 -5.43 9.83 12.53
CA THR A 118 -4.22 9.01 12.51
C THR A 118 -4.52 7.60 12.99
N SER A 119 -4.12 6.59 12.20
CA SER A 119 -4.32 5.17 12.50
C SER A 119 -2.97 4.45 12.65
N ILE A 120 -2.97 3.38 13.45
CA ILE A 120 -1.82 2.47 13.57
C ILE A 120 -2.13 1.22 12.76
N HIS A 121 -1.23 0.89 11.85
CA HIS A 121 -1.26 -0.33 11.03
C HIS A 121 -0.09 -1.21 11.46
N ILE A 122 -0.31 -2.51 11.55
CA ILE A 122 0.71 -3.49 11.94
C ILE A 122 0.73 -4.55 10.85
N GLU A 123 1.83 -4.55 10.10
CA GLU A 123 2.08 -5.55 9.07
C GLU A 123 3.03 -6.63 9.59
N GLU A 124 2.80 -7.84 9.10
CA GLU A 124 3.56 -9.02 9.46
C GLU A 124 4.35 -9.47 8.24
N TYR A 125 5.66 -9.55 8.39
CA TYR A 125 6.56 -10.08 7.38
C TYR A 125 7.22 -11.33 7.92
N GLU A 126 7.14 -12.42 7.17
CA GLU A 126 7.74 -13.68 7.57
C GLU A 126 8.76 -14.17 6.55
N THR A 127 9.77 -14.86 7.06
CA THR A 127 10.70 -15.63 6.24
C THR A 127 11.01 -16.96 6.90
N GLU A 128 11.27 -17.94 6.06
CA GLU A 128 11.54 -19.31 6.45
C GLU A 128 12.95 -19.70 5.97
N ALA A 129 13.68 -20.39 6.83
CA ALA A 129 14.92 -21.07 6.48
C ALA A 129 14.62 -22.56 6.23
N ARG A 130 14.80 -23.00 4.98
CA ARG A 130 14.44 -24.35 4.53
C ARG A 130 15.67 -25.21 4.24
N ASP A 131 15.51 -26.52 4.36
CA ASP A 131 16.49 -27.48 3.85
C ASP A 131 16.35 -27.60 2.33
N THR A 132 17.34 -27.11 1.59
CA THR A 132 17.39 -27.30 0.12
C THR A 132 18.20 -28.54 -0.24
N LYS A 133 18.10 -28.99 -1.50
CA LYS A 133 18.90 -30.11 -2.03
C LYS A 133 20.42 -29.85 -1.99
N LEU A 134 20.83 -28.58 -2.03
CA LEU A 134 22.22 -28.16 -2.07
C LEU A 134 22.80 -27.88 -0.68
N GLY A 135 21.94 -27.77 0.34
CA GLY A 135 22.29 -27.47 1.71
C GLY A 135 21.17 -26.72 2.44
N PRO A 136 21.25 -26.57 3.77
CA PRO A 136 20.31 -25.77 4.52
C PRO A 136 20.45 -24.29 4.18
N GLU A 137 19.34 -23.56 4.12
CA GLU A 137 19.35 -22.09 4.21
C GLU A 137 19.67 -21.67 5.64
N GLU A 138 20.49 -20.64 5.78
CA GLU A 138 20.91 -20.13 7.08
C GLU A 138 20.46 -18.68 7.27
N ILE A 139 19.95 -18.38 8.47
CA ILE A 139 19.68 -17.00 8.90
C ILE A 139 20.93 -16.51 9.61
N THR A 140 21.58 -15.51 9.04
CA THR A 140 22.89 -15.01 9.48
C THR A 140 23.08 -13.54 9.13
N ARG A 141 23.94 -12.86 9.89
CA ARG A 141 24.37 -11.48 9.63
C ARG A 141 25.40 -11.37 8.50
N ASP A 142 26.13 -12.46 8.19
CA ASP A 142 27.13 -12.45 7.10
C ASP A 142 26.45 -12.62 5.72
N ILE A 143 25.96 -11.50 5.20
CA ILE A 143 25.28 -11.44 3.91
C ILE A 143 26.29 -10.99 2.82
N PRO A 144 26.40 -11.70 1.69
CA PRO A 144 27.32 -11.31 0.61
C PRO A 144 26.90 -9.98 -0.04
N ASN A 145 27.88 -9.15 -0.38
CA ASN A 145 27.72 -7.92 -1.17
C ASN A 145 26.78 -6.87 -0.54
N VAL A 146 26.67 -6.85 0.78
CA VAL A 146 25.88 -5.85 1.52
C VAL A 146 26.82 -4.94 2.31
N ASN A 147 26.57 -3.63 2.25
CA ASN A 147 27.34 -2.62 2.98
C ASN A 147 27.07 -2.73 4.51
N GLU A 148 28.07 -2.41 5.34
CA GLU A 148 27.97 -2.46 6.81
C GLU A 148 26.87 -1.55 7.36
N ASP A 149 26.57 -0.44 6.69
CA ASP A 149 25.51 0.50 7.08
C ASP A 149 24.13 -0.18 7.14
N LEU A 150 23.83 -1.08 6.18
CA LEU A 150 22.59 -1.84 6.14
C LEU A 150 22.53 -2.97 7.19
N LEU A 151 23.69 -3.34 7.74
CA LEU A 151 23.83 -4.36 8.79
C LEU A 151 23.85 -3.76 10.19
N GLY A 152 23.70 -2.44 10.33
CA GLY A 152 23.80 -1.73 11.60
C GLY A 152 22.66 -2.03 12.59
N ASP A 153 21.47 -2.35 12.08
CA ASP A 153 20.29 -2.63 12.90
C ASP A 153 20.01 -4.13 13.12
N LEU A 154 20.79 -5.00 12.45
CA LEU A 154 20.74 -6.45 12.64
C LEU A 154 21.53 -6.87 13.88
N ASP A 155 20.99 -7.83 14.62
CA ASP A 155 21.68 -8.51 15.71
C ASP A 155 22.72 -9.53 15.19
N ASP A 156 23.46 -10.15 16.10
CA ASP A 156 24.48 -11.15 15.77
C ASP A 156 23.92 -12.38 15.06
N SER A 157 22.61 -12.62 15.14
CA SER A 157 21.91 -13.71 14.45
C SER A 157 21.39 -13.32 13.06
N GLY A 158 21.55 -12.06 12.65
CA GLY A 158 21.06 -11.53 11.38
C GLY A 158 19.58 -11.14 11.42
N ILE A 159 19.01 -10.88 12.60
CA ILE A 159 17.60 -10.48 12.77
C ILE A 159 17.55 -9.02 13.22
N ILE A 160 16.61 -8.25 12.66
CA ILE A 160 16.40 -6.85 13.02
C ILE A 160 16.05 -6.68 14.50
N ARG A 161 16.64 -5.67 15.16
CA ARG A 161 16.31 -5.38 16.56
C ARG A 161 14.92 -4.75 16.71
N VAL A 162 14.22 -5.11 17.80
CA VAL A 162 12.97 -4.45 18.20
C VAL A 162 13.24 -2.97 18.53
N GLY A 163 12.40 -2.09 18.00
CA GLY A 163 12.53 -0.64 18.13
C GLY A 163 13.33 0.03 17.01
N ALA A 164 13.85 -0.71 16.03
CA ALA A 164 14.48 -0.12 14.84
C ALA A 164 13.45 0.57 13.94
N GLU A 165 13.80 1.76 13.44
CA GLU A 165 13.07 2.44 12.37
C GLU A 165 13.56 1.92 11.03
N VAL A 166 12.65 1.37 10.23
CA VAL A 166 12.98 0.73 8.95
C VAL A 166 12.24 1.39 7.79
N ARG A 167 12.88 1.40 6.64
CA ARG A 167 12.39 1.93 5.36
C ARG A 167 12.49 0.87 4.27
N ALA A 168 11.81 1.11 3.16
CA ALA A 168 11.89 0.24 1.99
C ALA A 168 13.34 -0.06 1.58
N GLY A 169 13.66 -1.36 1.43
CA GLY A 169 15.00 -1.85 1.08
C GLY A 169 15.85 -2.32 2.27
N ASP A 170 15.53 -1.91 3.49
CA ASP A 170 16.24 -2.35 4.71
C ASP A 170 16.02 -3.84 4.96
N ILE A 171 17.02 -4.49 5.57
CA ILE A 171 17.02 -5.93 5.83
C ILE A 171 16.34 -6.19 7.16
N LEU A 172 15.24 -6.97 7.14
CA LEU A 172 14.56 -7.43 8.35
C LEU A 172 15.19 -8.72 8.89
N VAL A 173 15.51 -9.65 7.99
CA VAL A 173 16.13 -10.92 8.34
C VAL A 173 17.14 -11.29 7.27
N GLY A 174 18.41 -11.35 7.65
CA GLY A 174 19.50 -11.83 6.83
C GLY A 174 19.35 -13.32 6.56
N LYS A 175 19.17 -13.70 5.29
CA LYS A 175 19.05 -15.09 4.87
C LYS A 175 19.98 -15.37 3.70
N VAL A 176 20.71 -16.47 3.80
CA VAL A 176 21.60 -16.94 2.76
C VAL A 176 21.19 -18.33 2.29
N THR A 177 21.10 -18.50 0.97
CA THR A 177 20.78 -19.79 0.34
C THR A 177 22.02 -20.32 -0.37
N PRO A 178 22.41 -21.59 -0.18
CA PRO A 178 23.53 -22.18 -0.90
C PRO A 178 23.23 -22.20 -2.40
N LYS A 179 24.15 -21.65 -3.20
CA LYS A 179 24.07 -21.62 -4.66
C LYS A 179 24.86 -22.81 -5.21
N GLY A 180 24.25 -23.55 -6.13
CA GLY A 180 24.96 -24.58 -6.88
C GLY A 180 26.05 -23.95 -7.74
N GLU A 181 27.10 -24.70 -8.06
CA GLU A 181 28.15 -24.24 -8.97
C GLU A 181 27.57 -24.18 -10.39
N THR A 182 26.93 -23.05 -10.73
CA THR A 182 26.46 -22.75 -12.09
C THR A 182 27.64 -22.32 -12.95
N GLU A 183 27.66 -22.69 -14.22
CA GLU A 183 28.60 -22.12 -15.19
C GLU A 183 28.37 -20.60 -15.26
N LEU A 184 29.29 -19.84 -14.69
CA LEU A 184 29.30 -18.37 -14.76
C LEU A 184 29.39 -17.94 -16.22
N THR A 185 28.71 -16.87 -16.58
CA THR A 185 28.84 -16.26 -17.91
C THR A 185 30.28 -15.82 -18.16
N ALA A 186 30.68 -15.67 -19.43
CA ALA A 186 32.05 -15.27 -19.76
C ALA A 186 32.42 -13.92 -19.12
N GLU A 187 31.43 -13.02 -19.03
CA GLU A 187 31.49 -11.70 -18.41
C GLU A 187 31.69 -11.80 -16.88
N GLU A 188 30.89 -12.63 -16.19
CA GLU A 188 31.05 -12.85 -14.74
C GLU A 188 32.38 -13.52 -14.40
N ARG A 189 32.82 -14.47 -15.24
CA ARG A 189 34.14 -15.10 -15.09
C ARG A 189 35.28 -14.08 -15.21
N LEU A 190 35.16 -13.15 -16.17
CA LEU A 190 36.15 -12.09 -16.35
C LEU A 190 36.15 -11.12 -15.17
N LEU A 191 34.97 -10.64 -14.74
CA LEU A 191 34.83 -9.76 -13.57
C LEU A 191 35.48 -10.39 -12.34
N ARG A 192 35.18 -11.66 -12.08
CA ARG A 192 35.76 -12.41 -10.97
C ARG A 192 37.28 -12.55 -11.08
N ALA A 193 37.81 -12.74 -12.28
CA ALA A 193 39.25 -12.80 -12.51
C ALA A 193 39.94 -11.44 -12.28
N ILE A 194 39.26 -10.33 -12.58
CA ILE A 194 39.79 -8.97 -12.39
C ILE A 194 39.77 -8.57 -10.92
N PHE A 195 38.62 -8.73 -10.24
CA PHE A 195 38.44 -8.28 -8.86
C PHE A 195 38.97 -9.27 -7.82
N GLY A 196 39.33 -10.49 -8.22
CA GLY A 196 39.87 -11.51 -7.31
C GLY A 196 38.87 -11.95 -6.24
N GLU A 197 37.58 -11.65 -6.42
CA GLU A 197 36.53 -12.06 -5.51
C GLU A 197 36.44 -13.60 -5.51
N LYS A 198 36.69 -14.19 -4.34
CA LYS A 198 36.35 -15.60 -4.13
C LYS A 198 34.83 -15.71 -4.24
N ALA A 199 34.32 -16.63 -5.07
CA ALA A 199 32.88 -16.89 -5.06
C ALA A 199 32.51 -17.31 -3.66
N ARG A 200 31.67 -16.51 -3.02
CA ARG A 200 30.89 -17.00 -1.90
C ARG A 200 29.88 -17.99 -2.48
N GLU A 201 29.85 -19.19 -1.93
CA GLU A 201 28.97 -20.29 -2.36
C GLU A 201 27.49 -20.06 -2.00
N VAL A 202 27.16 -18.86 -1.51
CA VAL A 202 25.86 -18.49 -0.98
C VAL A 202 25.33 -17.24 -1.66
N ARG A 203 24.01 -17.19 -1.83
CA ARG A 203 23.26 -16.06 -2.40
C ARG A 203 22.44 -15.38 -1.31
N ASP A 204 22.34 -14.05 -1.39
CA ASP A 204 21.40 -13.27 -0.57
C ASP A 204 19.94 -13.55 -0.97
N THR A 205 19.17 -14.11 -0.04
CA THR A 205 17.72 -14.32 -0.11
C THR A 205 17.01 -13.71 1.10
N SER A 206 17.61 -12.67 1.68
CA SER A 206 17.16 -11.97 2.87
C SER A 206 15.77 -11.36 2.70
N LEU A 207 15.03 -11.32 3.81
CA LEU A 207 13.77 -10.60 3.90
C LEU A 207 14.06 -9.11 3.99
N ARG A 208 13.54 -8.33 3.04
CA ARG A 208 13.65 -6.87 3.00
C ARG A 208 12.29 -6.22 3.14
N VAL A 209 12.27 -5.00 3.68
CA VAL A 209 11.06 -4.19 3.75
C VAL A 209 10.58 -3.89 2.32
N PRO A 210 9.31 -4.19 1.98
CA PRO A 210 8.77 -3.92 0.66
C PRO A 210 8.76 -2.43 0.30
N HIS A 211 8.64 -2.17 -1.00
CA HIS A 211 8.55 -0.82 -1.53
C HIS A 211 7.31 -0.09 -0.99
N GLY A 212 7.52 1.14 -0.51
CA GLY A 212 6.45 2.00 0.03
C GLY A 212 6.10 1.74 1.49
N GLU A 213 6.65 0.68 2.11
CA GLU A 213 6.43 0.38 3.52
C GLU A 213 7.54 1.01 4.38
N TYR A 214 7.16 1.47 5.57
CA TYR A 214 8.07 2.06 6.54
C TYR A 214 7.44 1.96 7.92
N GLY A 215 8.26 1.91 8.97
CA GLY A 215 7.71 1.89 10.32
C GLY A 215 8.74 1.52 11.37
N ILE A 216 8.24 1.14 12.53
CA ILE A 216 9.06 0.70 13.66
C ILE A 216 8.81 -0.78 13.88
N VAL A 217 9.88 -1.56 14.05
CA VAL A 217 9.76 -2.97 14.44
C VAL A 217 9.26 -3.03 15.88
N VAL A 218 8.07 -3.59 16.10
CA VAL A 218 7.43 -3.65 17.43
C VAL A 218 7.68 -4.98 18.11
N ASP A 219 7.71 -6.07 17.34
CA ASP A 219 7.89 -7.41 17.87
C ASP A 219 8.57 -8.29 16.82
N VAL A 220 9.37 -9.26 17.28
CA VAL A 220 10.02 -10.26 16.44
C VAL A 220 9.86 -11.62 17.10
N LYS A 221 9.23 -12.55 16.39
CA LYS A 221 9.00 -13.91 16.88
C LYS A 221 9.85 -14.89 16.08
N VAL A 222 10.62 -15.70 16.81
CA VAL A 222 11.50 -16.70 16.24
C VAL A 222 11.00 -18.08 16.63
N PHE A 223 10.59 -18.86 15.65
CA PHE A 223 10.18 -20.24 15.82
C PHE A 223 11.29 -21.15 15.32
N THR A 224 11.77 -22.04 16.19
CA THR A 224 12.77 -23.06 15.86
C THR A 224 12.13 -24.44 16.01
N ARG A 225 12.72 -25.42 15.31
CA ARG A 225 12.27 -26.81 15.37
C ARG A 225 12.21 -27.40 16.78
N GLU A 226 13.07 -26.93 17.68
CA GLU A 226 13.11 -27.36 19.08
C GLU A 226 12.00 -26.75 19.93
N ASN A 227 11.63 -25.49 19.68
CA ASN A 227 10.69 -24.73 20.50
C ASN A 227 9.23 -24.91 20.07
N SER A 228 8.97 -25.17 18.78
CA SER A 228 7.61 -25.13 18.22
C SER A 228 7.46 -26.11 17.06
N HIS A 229 7.54 -27.42 17.36
CA HIS A 229 7.46 -28.48 16.36
C HIS A 229 6.12 -28.48 15.58
N ASP A 230 5.03 -28.01 16.19
CA ASP A 230 3.69 -28.03 15.59
C ASP A 230 3.41 -26.83 14.65
N GLU A 231 4.22 -25.76 14.69
CA GLU A 231 4.03 -24.56 13.85
C GLU A 231 4.90 -24.57 12.57
N LEU A 232 5.75 -25.57 12.39
CA LEU A 232 6.72 -25.60 11.28
C LEU A 232 6.32 -26.62 10.21
N SER A 233 6.30 -26.17 8.95
CA SER A 233 6.12 -27.05 7.80
C SER A 233 7.29 -28.03 7.67
N PRO A 234 7.06 -29.23 7.10
CA PRO A 234 8.14 -30.19 6.84
C PRO A 234 9.27 -29.57 6.00
N GLY A 235 10.52 -29.71 6.47
CA GLY A 235 11.69 -29.15 5.79
C GLY A 235 12.02 -27.70 6.16
N VAL A 236 11.26 -27.07 7.06
CA VAL A 236 11.56 -25.74 7.62
C VAL A 236 12.30 -25.89 8.95
N ASN A 237 13.48 -25.27 9.07
CA ASN A 237 14.30 -25.31 10.28
C ASN A 237 13.97 -24.17 11.25
N LYS A 238 13.74 -22.98 10.71
CA LYS A 238 13.52 -21.75 11.46
C LYS A 238 12.57 -20.83 10.70
N VAL A 239 11.61 -20.24 11.42
CA VAL A 239 10.72 -19.19 10.90
C VAL A 239 10.91 -17.95 11.74
N VAL A 240 11.06 -16.81 11.08
CA VAL A 240 11.17 -15.51 11.74
C VAL A 240 10.04 -14.62 11.24
N ARG A 241 9.22 -14.13 12.17
CA ARG A 241 8.13 -13.19 11.91
C ARG A 241 8.49 -11.84 12.51
N CYS A 242 8.51 -10.81 11.67
CA CYS A 242 8.77 -9.43 12.06
C CYS A 242 7.47 -8.63 11.96
N TYR A 243 7.11 -7.93 13.04
CA TYR A 243 5.94 -7.05 13.08
C TYR A 243 6.38 -5.60 12.97
N ILE A 244 5.95 -4.92 11.90
CA ILE A 244 6.26 -3.52 11.67
C ILE A 244 4.99 -2.71 11.92
N ALA A 245 5.05 -1.77 12.86
CA ALA A 245 3.97 -0.83 13.09
C ALA A 245 4.23 0.50 12.39
N GLN A 246 3.18 1.02 11.76
CA GLN A 246 3.18 2.25 10.99
C GLN A 246 2.12 3.19 11.53
N LYS A 247 2.50 4.44 11.79
CA LYS A 247 1.56 5.50 12.16
C LYS A 247 1.15 6.25 10.90
N ARG A 248 -0.02 5.90 10.35
CA ARG A 248 -0.54 6.47 9.10
C ARG A 248 -1.45 7.66 9.38
N LYS A 249 -0.94 8.86 9.13
CA LYS A 249 -1.72 10.11 9.19
C LYS A 249 -2.71 10.18 8.02
N VAL A 250 -3.65 11.12 8.06
CA VAL A 250 -4.52 11.38 6.90
C VAL A 250 -3.73 12.12 5.82
N SER A 251 -3.80 11.62 4.60
CA SER A 251 -3.07 12.14 3.46
C SER A 251 -4.01 12.47 2.29
N VAL A 252 -3.52 13.29 1.35
CA VAL A 252 -4.23 13.52 0.08
C VAL A 252 -4.35 12.19 -0.67
N GLY A 253 -5.54 11.85 -1.14
CA GLY A 253 -5.86 10.56 -1.75
C GLY A 253 -6.54 9.56 -0.80
N ASP A 254 -6.50 9.79 0.51
CA ASP A 254 -7.24 8.94 1.46
C ASP A 254 -8.75 9.07 1.27
N LYS A 255 -9.46 7.96 1.44
CA LYS A 255 -10.91 7.95 1.34
C LYS A 255 -11.56 8.17 2.70
N MET A 256 -12.47 9.14 2.75
CA MET A 256 -13.25 9.48 3.92
C MET A 256 -14.74 9.30 3.64
N ALA A 257 -15.55 9.14 4.68
CA ALA A 257 -16.99 9.02 4.53
C ALA A 257 -17.77 9.47 5.77
N GLY A 258 -18.97 10.00 5.55
CA GLY A 258 -19.97 10.14 6.59
C GLY A 258 -20.86 8.89 6.69
N ARG A 259 -21.71 8.86 7.71
CA ARG A 259 -22.64 7.74 7.95
C ARG A 259 -23.79 7.65 6.94
N HIS A 260 -24.01 8.72 6.18
CA HIS A 260 -25.12 8.86 5.22
C HIS A 260 -24.72 8.51 3.77
N GLY A 261 -23.62 7.78 3.59
CA GLY A 261 -23.15 7.36 2.26
C GLY A 261 -22.44 8.45 1.45
N ASN A 262 -22.21 9.62 2.04
CA ASN A 262 -21.39 10.69 1.49
C ASN A 262 -19.90 10.30 1.61
N LYS A 263 -19.40 9.63 0.58
CA LYS A 263 -18.01 9.19 0.45
C LYS A 263 -17.24 10.20 -0.38
N GLY A 264 -15.99 10.42 -0.04
CA GLY A 264 -15.13 11.30 -0.82
C GLY A 264 -13.66 11.03 -0.62
N VAL A 265 -12.83 11.60 -1.47
CA VAL A 265 -11.38 11.49 -1.42
C VAL A 265 -10.80 12.83 -1.00
N VAL A 266 -9.83 12.82 -0.08
CA VAL A 266 -9.13 14.04 0.32
C VAL A 266 -8.37 14.58 -0.88
N SER A 267 -8.75 15.75 -1.37
CA SER A 267 -8.13 16.38 -2.55
C SER A 267 -7.03 17.36 -2.16
N ARG A 268 -7.24 18.08 -1.06
CA ARG A 268 -6.28 19.07 -0.56
C ARG A 268 -6.40 19.21 0.95
N ILE A 269 -5.24 19.39 1.57
CA ILE A 269 -5.10 19.80 2.96
C ILE A 269 -4.71 21.28 2.92
N LEU A 270 -5.57 22.16 3.45
CA LEU A 270 -5.32 23.61 3.48
C LEU A 270 -4.72 24.04 4.83
N PRO A 271 -3.83 25.05 4.83
CA PRO A 271 -3.43 25.73 6.05
C PRO A 271 -4.65 26.25 6.82
N ILE A 272 -4.52 26.36 8.13
CA ILE A 272 -5.63 26.70 9.03
C ILE A 272 -6.14 28.13 8.75
N GLU A 273 -5.23 29.04 8.43
CA GLU A 273 -5.49 30.43 8.08
C GLU A 273 -6.26 30.61 6.77
N ASP A 274 -6.13 29.66 5.85
CA ASP A 274 -6.78 29.68 4.55
C ASP A 274 -8.21 29.13 4.59
N MET A 275 -8.57 28.41 5.67
CA MET A 275 -9.88 27.80 5.81
C MET A 275 -10.95 28.86 6.08
N PRO A 276 -12.19 28.67 5.59
CA PRO A 276 -13.32 29.46 6.06
C PRO A 276 -13.43 29.36 7.57
N PHE A 277 -13.73 30.47 8.23
CA PHE A 277 -13.88 30.51 9.67
C PHE A 277 -15.20 31.15 10.09
N LEU A 278 -15.66 30.73 11.26
CA LEU A 278 -16.83 31.27 11.93
C LEU A 278 -16.54 32.68 12.46
N PRO A 279 -17.56 33.51 12.75
CA PRO A 279 -17.35 34.87 13.26
C PRO A 279 -16.59 34.96 14.60
N ASP A 280 -16.48 33.84 15.32
CA ASP A 280 -15.70 33.71 16.56
C ASP A 280 -14.21 33.40 16.32
N GLY A 281 -13.79 33.28 15.05
CA GLY A 281 -12.43 32.93 14.65
C GLY A 281 -12.18 31.43 14.51
N THR A 282 -13.17 30.57 14.75
CA THR A 282 -12.99 29.11 14.64
C THR A 282 -12.98 28.67 13.17
N PRO A 283 -11.89 28.10 12.65
CA PRO A 283 -11.83 27.58 11.28
C PRO A 283 -12.65 26.30 11.15
N LEU A 284 -13.20 26.07 9.96
CA LEU A 284 -13.81 24.80 9.61
C LEU A 284 -12.75 23.70 9.57
N ASP A 285 -13.13 22.49 9.98
CA ASP A 285 -12.24 21.33 9.90
C ASP A 285 -12.32 20.67 8.51
N ILE A 286 -13.53 20.55 7.94
CA ILE A 286 -13.77 19.97 6.60
C ILE A 286 -14.77 20.83 5.82
N VAL A 287 -14.57 20.96 4.50
CA VAL A 287 -15.55 21.59 3.59
C VAL A 287 -16.07 20.56 2.59
N LEU A 288 -17.40 20.41 2.54
CA LEU A 288 -18.08 19.47 1.65
C LEU A 288 -18.92 20.20 0.60
N ASN A 289 -19.01 19.59 -0.57
CA ASN A 289 -19.78 20.13 -1.68
C ASN A 289 -21.30 19.98 -1.44
N PRO A 290 -22.09 21.07 -1.46
CA PRO A 290 -23.53 20.98 -1.29
C PRO A 290 -24.24 20.28 -2.47
N LEU A 291 -23.64 20.28 -3.67
CA LEU A 291 -24.27 19.73 -4.89
C LEU A 291 -24.50 18.21 -4.82
N GLY A 292 -23.72 17.50 -4.00
CA GLY A 292 -23.84 16.06 -3.83
C GLY A 292 -25.02 15.62 -2.96
N VAL A 293 -25.69 16.53 -2.25
CA VAL A 293 -26.79 16.21 -1.33
C VAL A 293 -28.12 16.03 -2.07
N PRO A 294 -28.58 16.98 -2.92
CA PRO A 294 -29.89 16.86 -3.57
C PRO A 294 -29.95 15.70 -4.57
N SER A 295 -28.86 15.45 -5.31
CA SER A 295 -28.80 14.38 -6.32
C SER A 295 -28.89 12.98 -5.70
N ARG A 296 -28.40 12.80 -4.47
CA ARG A 296 -28.34 11.52 -3.76
C ARG A 296 -29.46 11.31 -2.76
N MET A 297 -30.30 12.33 -2.53
CA MET A 297 -31.44 12.29 -1.60
C MET A 297 -31.06 11.86 -0.16
N ASN A 298 -29.82 12.10 0.27
CA ASN A 298 -29.31 11.74 1.59
C ASN A 298 -29.31 12.95 2.54
N ILE A 299 -30.48 13.58 2.71
CA ILE A 299 -30.66 14.80 3.51
C ILE A 299 -30.31 14.62 5.00
N GLY A 300 -30.26 13.36 5.48
CA GLY A 300 -29.88 13.02 6.84
C GLY A 300 -28.54 13.62 7.28
N GLN A 301 -27.57 13.78 6.37
CA GLN A 301 -26.29 14.42 6.69
C GLN A 301 -26.45 15.89 7.07
N VAL A 302 -27.41 16.59 6.49
CA VAL A 302 -27.69 18.01 6.81
C VAL A 302 -28.39 18.10 8.16
N LEU A 303 -29.34 17.19 8.42
CA LEU A 303 -30.01 17.09 9.72
C LEU A 303 -29.01 16.75 10.85
N GLU A 304 -28.05 15.87 10.57
CA GLU A 304 -26.95 15.55 11.49
C GLU A 304 -26.12 16.78 11.81
N VAL A 305 -25.69 17.55 10.80
CA VAL A 305 -24.92 18.79 10.96
C VAL A 305 -25.67 19.83 11.80
N HIS A 306 -26.97 20.00 11.53
CA HIS A 306 -27.84 20.90 12.28
C HIS A 306 -27.92 20.51 13.76
N LEU A 307 -28.30 19.26 14.02
CA LEU A 307 -28.43 18.74 15.39
C LEU A 307 -27.08 18.73 16.12
N GLY A 308 -26.00 18.40 15.42
CA GLY A 308 -24.64 18.36 15.96
C GLY A 308 -24.14 19.75 16.38
N MET A 309 -24.47 20.80 15.62
CA MET A 309 -24.13 22.17 16.00
C MET A 309 -24.89 22.61 17.26
N ALA A 310 -26.19 22.33 17.34
CA ALA A 310 -26.98 22.64 18.53
C ALA A 310 -26.48 21.85 19.76
N ALA A 311 -26.22 20.55 19.58
CA ALA A 311 -25.69 19.67 20.62
C ALA A 311 -24.36 20.18 21.18
N LYS A 312 -23.43 20.60 20.31
CA LYS A 312 -22.13 21.13 20.74
C LYS A 312 -22.28 22.38 21.60
N LYS A 313 -23.15 23.33 21.20
CA LYS A 313 -23.38 24.57 21.97
C LYS A 313 -24.05 24.31 23.32
N LEU A 314 -24.97 23.36 23.37
CA LEU A 314 -25.68 22.98 24.60
C LEU A 314 -24.85 22.04 25.50
N GLY A 315 -23.71 21.54 25.02
CA GLY A 315 -22.89 20.56 25.73
C GLY A 315 -23.54 19.17 25.81
N TRP A 316 -24.40 18.85 24.85
CA TRP A 316 -25.18 17.61 24.84
C TRP A 316 -24.52 16.53 23.99
N LYS A 317 -24.70 15.29 24.42
CA LYS A 317 -24.51 14.09 23.61
C LYS A 317 -25.89 13.49 23.33
N ILE A 318 -26.27 13.45 22.05
CA ILE A 318 -27.64 13.10 21.64
C ILE A 318 -27.66 11.70 21.05
N MET A 319 -28.73 10.97 21.33
CA MET A 319 -29.07 9.70 20.68
C MET A 319 -30.38 9.89 19.91
N THR A 320 -30.35 9.58 18.62
CA THR A 320 -31.53 9.64 17.75
C THR A 320 -31.85 8.24 17.25
N PRO A 321 -32.90 7.56 17.75
CA PRO A 321 -33.28 6.24 17.29
C PRO A 321 -33.62 6.21 15.80
N VAL A 322 -33.42 5.05 15.17
CA VAL A 322 -33.79 4.85 13.76
C VAL A 322 -35.32 4.77 13.68
N PHE A 323 -35.92 5.54 12.77
CA PHE A 323 -37.37 5.66 12.53
C PHE A 323 -38.24 6.27 13.65
N ASP A 324 -37.67 6.54 14.83
CA ASP A 324 -38.34 7.20 15.96
C ASP A 324 -37.42 8.30 16.55
N GLY A 325 -36.89 9.11 15.64
CA GLY A 325 -35.86 10.10 15.93
C GLY A 325 -36.40 11.50 16.22
N ALA A 326 -35.48 12.44 16.36
CA ALA A 326 -35.77 13.87 16.45
C ALA A 326 -36.48 14.35 15.18
N HIS A 327 -37.56 15.09 15.36
CA HIS A 327 -38.28 15.75 14.28
C HIS A 327 -37.65 17.11 13.99
N GLU A 328 -38.03 17.71 12.86
CA GLU A 328 -37.50 19.03 12.47
C GLU A 328 -37.83 20.12 13.52
N ASP A 329 -39.02 20.04 14.12
CA ASP A 329 -39.43 20.99 15.17
C ASP A 329 -38.59 20.88 16.43
N ASP A 330 -38.13 19.66 16.79
CA ASP A 330 -37.21 19.46 17.91
C ASP A 330 -35.85 20.12 17.63
N ILE A 331 -35.36 20.03 16.38
CA ILE A 331 -34.10 20.67 15.95
C ILE A 331 -34.23 22.19 16.01
N ARG A 332 -35.36 22.74 15.55
CA ARG A 332 -35.64 24.19 15.63
C ARG A 332 -35.68 24.67 17.09
N GLU A 333 -36.28 23.90 17.98
CA GLU A 333 -36.29 24.22 19.41
C GLU A 333 -34.87 24.18 20.00
N CYS A 334 -34.07 23.17 19.64
CA CYS A 334 -32.66 23.11 20.02
C CYS A 334 -31.88 24.35 19.53
N PHE A 335 -32.17 24.86 18.33
CA PHE A 335 -31.58 26.10 17.84
C PHE A 335 -31.97 27.33 18.67
N ARG A 336 -33.25 27.45 19.07
CA ARG A 336 -33.70 28.53 19.96
C ARG A 336 -32.98 28.47 21.30
N MET A 337 -32.90 27.28 21.90
CA MET A 337 -32.18 27.05 23.16
C MET A 337 -30.69 27.41 23.04
N ALA A 338 -30.07 27.11 21.90
CA ALA A 338 -28.66 27.40 21.62
C ALA A 338 -28.39 28.86 21.18
N GLY A 339 -29.42 29.71 21.09
CA GLY A 339 -29.29 31.09 20.60
C GLY A 339 -28.83 31.15 19.13
N MET A 340 -29.23 30.18 18.32
CA MET A 340 -28.89 30.06 16.90
C MET A 340 -30.06 30.48 16.01
N ARG A 341 -29.77 30.75 14.74
CA ARG A 341 -30.81 30.93 13.73
C ARG A 341 -31.53 29.61 13.48
N GLU A 342 -32.85 29.67 13.30
CA GLU A 342 -33.67 28.47 13.03
C GLU A 342 -33.34 27.80 11.68
N ASP A 343 -32.70 28.52 10.76
CA ASP A 343 -32.24 27.98 9.46
C ASP A 343 -30.95 27.15 9.55
N GLY A 344 -30.29 27.11 10.72
CA GLY A 344 -29.05 26.37 10.94
C GLY A 344 -27.83 26.91 10.18
N LYS A 345 -27.96 28.08 9.54
CA LYS A 345 -26.89 28.69 8.72
C LYS A 345 -26.15 29.76 9.48
N VAL A 346 -24.86 29.91 9.16
CA VAL A 346 -23.96 30.89 9.78
C VAL A 346 -23.23 31.69 8.71
N GLN A 347 -22.94 32.95 9.02
CA GLN A 347 -22.08 33.79 8.19
C GLN A 347 -20.64 33.32 8.34
N LEU A 348 -20.04 32.83 7.24
CA LEU A 348 -18.63 32.49 7.21
C LEU A 348 -17.82 33.68 6.68
N ILE A 349 -16.53 33.69 7.04
CA ILE A 349 -15.54 34.65 6.56
C ILE A 349 -14.46 33.86 5.83
N ASP A 350 -14.01 34.37 4.69
CA ASP A 350 -12.92 33.80 3.92
C ASP A 350 -11.60 33.99 4.65
N GLY A 351 -10.88 32.89 4.90
CA GLY A 351 -9.55 32.88 5.54
C GLY A 351 -8.51 33.70 4.79
N ARG A 352 -8.61 33.77 3.46
CA ARG A 352 -7.58 34.40 2.61
C ARG A 352 -7.76 35.90 2.47
N THR A 353 -9.00 36.33 2.24
CA THR A 353 -9.33 37.74 1.99
C THR A 353 -9.78 38.46 3.27
N GLY A 354 -10.33 37.74 4.24
CA GLY A 354 -10.97 38.31 5.42
C GLY A 354 -12.38 38.86 5.13
N GLU A 355 -12.90 38.70 3.92
CA GLU A 355 -14.23 39.18 3.54
C GLU A 355 -15.31 38.13 3.91
N PRO A 356 -16.50 38.56 4.37
CA PRO A 356 -17.62 37.65 4.60
C PRO A 356 -18.18 37.11 3.28
N PHE A 357 -18.54 35.83 3.23
CA PHE A 357 -19.22 35.25 2.06
C PHE A 357 -20.59 35.91 1.80
N ASP A 358 -20.98 36.03 0.54
CA ASP A 358 -22.27 36.66 0.17
C ASP A 358 -23.50 35.97 0.78
N ASN A 359 -23.46 34.64 0.90
CA ASN A 359 -24.55 33.82 1.39
C ASN A 359 -24.19 33.08 2.67
N LEU A 360 -25.17 32.90 3.55
CA LEU A 360 -25.03 32.08 4.75
C LEU A 360 -24.85 30.60 4.40
N VAL A 361 -23.95 29.95 5.12
CA VAL A 361 -23.54 28.56 4.87
C VAL A 361 -24.06 27.66 5.99
N THR A 362 -24.48 26.44 5.66
CA THR A 362 -24.81 25.43 6.65
C THR A 362 -23.52 24.89 7.27
N VAL A 363 -23.37 25.08 8.58
CA VAL A 363 -22.18 24.70 9.33
C VAL A 363 -22.57 23.96 10.60
N GLY A 364 -21.85 22.90 10.94
CA GLY A 364 -22.12 22.12 12.14
C GLY A 364 -21.24 20.89 12.28
N TYR A 365 -21.48 20.11 13.33
CA TYR A 365 -20.70 18.92 13.62
C TYR A 365 -21.30 17.70 12.95
N MET A 366 -20.51 17.01 12.14
CA MET A 366 -20.87 15.71 11.57
C MET A 366 -19.88 14.66 12.03
N TYR A 367 -20.36 13.43 12.22
CA TYR A 367 -19.51 12.29 12.51
C TYR A 367 -18.94 11.72 11.21
N TYR A 368 -17.62 11.86 11.06
CA TYR A 368 -16.92 11.54 9.82
C TYR A 368 -15.81 10.50 10.06
N LEU A 369 -15.67 9.57 9.12
CA LEU A 369 -14.85 8.36 9.23
C LEU A 369 -13.71 8.38 8.22
N LYS A 370 -12.54 7.86 8.62
CA LYS A 370 -11.45 7.46 7.72
C LYS A 370 -11.68 6.01 7.32
N LEU A 371 -11.79 5.75 6.02
CA LEU A 371 -12.00 4.39 5.52
C LEU A 371 -10.66 3.67 5.33
N HIS A 372 -10.68 2.34 5.41
CA HIS A 372 -9.53 1.50 5.07
C HIS A 372 -9.34 1.39 3.54
N HIS A 373 -9.19 2.55 2.92
CA HIS A 373 -8.89 2.75 1.50
C HIS A 373 -7.88 3.89 1.43
N LEU A 374 -6.66 3.59 1.87
CA LEU A 374 -5.58 4.55 1.96
C LEU A 374 -4.88 4.68 0.61
N VAL A 375 -4.30 5.84 0.36
CA VAL A 375 -3.56 6.09 -0.88
C VAL A 375 -2.27 5.26 -0.93
N ASP A 376 -1.58 5.12 0.19
CA ASP A 376 -0.31 4.40 0.31
C ASP A 376 -0.45 2.91 -0.07
N ASP A 377 -1.60 2.31 0.22
CA ASP A 377 -1.89 0.92 -0.17
C ASP A 377 -2.16 0.78 -1.67
N LYS A 378 -2.69 1.84 -2.30
CA LYS A 378 -3.14 1.82 -3.70
C LYS A 378 -2.11 2.32 -4.70
N ILE A 379 -1.21 3.20 -4.27
CA ILE A 379 -0.14 3.66 -5.14
C ILE A 379 0.76 2.48 -5.50
N HIS A 380 0.98 2.32 -6.80
CA HIS A 380 1.83 1.29 -7.37
C HIS A 380 2.44 1.81 -8.66
N ALA A 381 3.73 1.62 -8.82
CA ALA A 381 4.47 1.98 -10.02
C ALA A 381 5.48 0.88 -10.33
N ARG A 382 5.67 0.63 -11.62
CA ARG A 382 6.62 -0.37 -12.11
C ARG A 382 7.32 0.20 -13.34
N SER A 383 8.65 0.12 -13.34
CA SER A 383 9.48 0.33 -14.53
C SER A 383 9.70 -1.02 -15.22
N THR A 384 10.55 -1.86 -14.62
CA THR A 384 10.79 -3.26 -14.97
C THR A 384 10.43 -4.14 -13.77
N GLY A 385 10.39 -5.46 -13.94
CA GLY A 385 10.01 -6.35 -12.85
C GLY A 385 9.93 -7.80 -13.27
N PRO A 386 9.37 -8.68 -12.43
CA PRO A 386 9.25 -10.09 -12.73
C PRO A 386 8.22 -10.34 -13.85
N TYR A 387 8.42 -11.47 -14.53
CA TYR A 387 7.62 -11.93 -15.66
C TYR A 387 7.12 -13.35 -15.42
N SER A 388 5.97 -13.68 -16.00
CA SER A 388 5.43 -15.03 -16.01
C SER A 388 6.35 -15.98 -16.77
N LEU A 389 6.57 -17.18 -16.24
CA LEU A 389 7.42 -18.19 -16.89
C LEU A 389 6.85 -18.64 -18.24
N VAL A 390 5.52 -18.77 -18.32
CA VAL A 390 4.83 -19.32 -19.49
C VAL A 390 4.61 -18.24 -20.55
N THR A 391 3.92 -17.16 -20.17
CA THR A 391 3.49 -16.13 -21.12
C THR A 391 4.53 -15.04 -21.34
N GLN A 392 5.59 -14.99 -20.51
CA GLN A 392 6.62 -13.94 -20.54
C GLN A 392 6.10 -12.50 -20.33
N GLN A 393 4.83 -12.37 -19.94
CA GLN A 393 4.20 -11.09 -19.61
C GLN A 393 4.57 -10.63 -18.19
N PRO A 394 4.56 -9.32 -17.92
CA PRO A 394 4.63 -8.78 -16.56
C PRO A 394 3.69 -9.50 -15.61
N LEU A 395 4.16 -9.90 -14.43
CA LEU A 395 3.29 -10.45 -13.39
C LEU A 395 2.17 -9.47 -13.00
N GLY A 396 1.09 -9.98 -12.40
CA GLY A 396 -0.03 -9.16 -11.95
C GLY A 396 0.06 -8.79 -10.47
N GLY A 397 -0.47 -7.61 -10.11
CA GLY A 397 -0.67 -7.22 -8.72
C GLY A 397 0.54 -6.56 -8.05
N LYS A 398 0.26 -5.66 -7.09
CA LYS A 398 1.26 -4.86 -6.37
C LYS A 398 2.26 -5.72 -5.58
N ALA A 399 1.78 -6.77 -4.93
CA ALA A 399 2.61 -7.65 -4.09
C ALA A 399 3.73 -8.35 -4.87
N GLN A 400 3.51 -8.63 -6.17
CA GLN A 400 4.50 -9.25 -7.06
C GLN A 400 5.27 -8.22 -7.90
N PHE A 401 5.16 -6.93 -7.56
CA PHE A 401 5.71 -5.84 -8.37
C PHE A 401 5.20 -5.91 -9.83
N GLY A 402 3.90 -6.17 -9.97
CA GLY A 402 3.24 -6.48 -11.23
C GLY A 402 3.02 -5.28 -12.15
N GLY A 403 2.78 -5.53 -13.43
CA GLY A 403 2.40 -4.51 -14.41
C GLY A 403 0.90 -4.16 -14.35
N GLN A 404 0.54 -3.02 -14.95
CA GLN A 404 -0.86 -2.68 -15.17
C GLN A 404 -1.40 -3.47 -16.36
N ARG A 405 -2.61 -4.01 -16.22
CA ARG A 405 -3.28 -4.69 -17.34
C ARG A 405 -3.75 -3.66 -18.37
N PHE A 406 -3.23 -3.78 -19.58
CA PHE A 406 -3.74 -3.08 -20.76
C PHE A 406 -4.74 -4.02 -21.46
N GLY A 407 -6.03 -3.73 -21.35
CA GLY A 407 -7.10 -4.62 -21.81
C GLY A 407 -7.57 -4.33 -23.23
N GLU A 408 -8.51 -5.15 -23.69
CA GLU A 408 -9.13 -5.04 -25.01
C GLU A 408 -9.80 -3.69 -25.24
N MET A 409 -10.49 -3.14 -24.24
CA MET A 409 -11.14 -1.83 -24.35
C MET A 409 -10.13 -0.70 -24.50
N GLU A 410 -8.97 -0.79 -23.83
CA GLU A 410 -7.89 0.18 -23.99
C GLU A 410 -7.20 0.05 -25.35
N VAL A 411 -7.10 -1.15 -25.91
CA VAL A 411 -6.64 -1.37 -27.30
C VAL A 411 -7.55 -0.63 -28.27
N TRP A 412 -8.87 -0.84 -28.18
CA TRP A 412 -9.84 -0.15 -29.06
C TRP A 412 -9.76 1.37 -28.94
N ALA A 413 -9.48 1.88 -27.74
CA ALA A 413 -9.27 3.31 -27.56
C ALA A 413 -8.08 3.82 -28.39
N LEU A 414 -6.93 3.13 -28.35
CA LEU A 414 -5.76 3.50 -29.15
C LEU A 414 -5.98 3.33 -30.65
N GLU A 415 -6.71 2.29 -31.07
CA GLU A 415 -7.10 2.10 -32.46
C GLU A 415 -7.98 3.25 -32.95
N GLY A 416 -8.94 3.70 -32.15
CA GLY A 416 -9.81 4.84 -32.44
C GLY A 416 -9.04 6.16 -32.62
N TYR A 417 -7.92 6.34 -31.91
CA TYR A 417 -7.02 7.46 -32.10
C TYR A 417 -6.06 7.31 -33.30
N GLY A 418 -5.96 6.12 -33.89
CA GLY A 418 -4.94 5.82 -34.90
C GLY A 418 -3.52 5.75 -34.34
N ALA A 419 -3.36 5.48 -33.04
CA ALA A 419 -2.09 5.48 -32.34
C ALA A 419 -1.29 4.18 -32.54
N ALA A 420 -0.99 3.83 -33.80
CA ALA A 420 -0.42 2.54 -34.19
C ALA A 420 0.91 2.20 -33.49
N ASN A 421 1.84 3.16 -33.41
CA ASN A 421 3.15 2.93 -32.77
C ASN A 421 3.03 2.72 -31.24
N ILE A 422 2.12 3.45 -30.58
CA ILE A 422 1.89 3.32 -29.14
C ILE A 422 1.27 1.95 -28.84
N LEU A 423 0.28 1.55 -29.64
CA LEU A 423 -0.35 0.25 -29.51
C LEU A 423 0.65 -0.88 -29.75
N GLN A 424 1.48 -0.77 -30.80
CA GLN A 424 2.54 -1.74 -31.07
C GLN A 424 3.50 -1.85 -29.88
N GLU A 425 3.95 -0.73 -29.33
CA GLU A 425 4.85 -0.69 -28.17
C GLU A 425 4.25 -1.37 -26.93
N MET A 426 2.96 -1.09 -26.63
CA MET A 426 2.25 -1.68 -25.49
C MET A 426 2.11 -3.21 -25.59
N LEU A 427 1.90 -3.73 -26.80
CA LEU A 427 1.70 -5.15 -27.06
C LEU A 427 3.00 -5.94 -27.26
N THR A 428 4.17 -5.29 -27.30
CA THR A 428 5.46 -5.93 -27.60
C THR A 428 6.50 -5.61 -26.51
N VAL A 429 7.29 -4.56 -26.70
CA VAL A 429 8.47 -4.22 -25.88
C VAL A 429 8.14 -3.89 -24.43
N LYS A 430 6.91 -3.46 -24.14
CA LYS A 430 6.41 -3.23 -22.76
C LYS A 430 5.79 -4.46 -22.11
N SER A 431 5.60 -5.54 -22.87
CA SER A 431 4.94 -6.77 -22.44
C SER A 431 5.87 -7.98 -22.59
N ASP A 432 5.71 -8.74 -23.67
CA ASP A 432 6.20 -10.11 -23.84
C ASP A 432 7.21 -10.27 -25.00
N ASP A 433 7.67 -9.18 -25.61
CA ASP A 433 8.84 -9.22 -26.48
C ASP A 433 10.12 -9.32 -25.63
N ILE A 434 10.61 -10.54 -25.42
CA ILE A 434 11.76 -10.86 -24.54
C ILE A 434 13.02 -10.13 -24.99
N ARG A 435 13.30 -10.08 -26.29
CA ARG A 435 14.52 -9.45 -26.84
C ARG A 435 14.34 -7.96 -26.98
N GLY A 436 13.18 -7.52 -27.47
CA GLY A 436 12.85 -6.12 -27.67
C GLY A 436 12.85 -5.33 -26.36
N ARG A 437 12.36 -5.90 -25.25
CA ARG A 437 12.38 -5.22 -23.95
C ARG A 437 13.79 -4.95 -23.42
N LEU A 438 14.71 -5.91 -23.57
CA LEU A 438 16.11 -5.77 -23.14
C LEU A 438 16.84 -4.71 -23.97
N LYS A 439 16.73 -4.80 -25.30
CA LYS A 439 17.31 -3.80 -26.22
C LYS A 439 16.73 -2.42 -25.97
N THR A 440 15.43 -2.34 -25.72
CA THR A 440 14.74 -1.08 -25.42
C THR A 440 15.28 -0.45 -24.14
N TYR A 441 15.41 -1.22 -23.06
CA TYR A 441 16.00 -0.74 -21.82
C TYR A 441 17.43 -0.22 -22.02
N GLU A 442 18.27 -0.99 -22.70
CA GLU A 442 19.65 -0.59 -23.01
C GLU A 442 19.70 0.72 -23.82
N ARG A 443 18.85 0.86 -24.84
CA ARG A 443 18.80 2.07 -25.67
C ARG A 443 18.30 3.28 -24.89
N ILE A 444 17.33 3.12 -23.99
CA ILE A 444 16.86 4.19 -23.11
C ILE A 444 18.01 4.68 -22.24
N VAL A 445 18.78 3.77 -21.62
CA VAL A 445 19.95 4.13 -20.81
C VAL A 445 21.02 4.84 -21.65
N LYS A 446 21.20 4.42 -22.91
CA LYS A 446 22.14 5.07 -23.85
C LYS A 446 21.61 6.37 -24.49
N GLY A 447 20.39 6.80 -24.18
CA GLY A 447 19.75 7.96 -24.82
C GLY A 447 19.52 7.80 -26.32
N GLN A 448 19.42 6.56 -26.82
CA GLN A 448 19.21 6.23 -28.23
C GLN A 448 17.72 6.01 -28.53
N ASN A 449 17.36 6.11 -29.81
CA ASN A 449 16.00 5.82 -30.28
C ASN A 449 15.62 4.35 -30.06
N LEU A 450 14.36 4.12 -29.71
CA LEU A 450 13.78 2.80 -29.45
C LEU A 450 14.06 1.80 -30.59
N ALA A 451 14.23 0.54 -30.23
CA ALA A 451 14.38 -0.54 -31.19
C ALA A 451 13.06 -0.82 -31.91
N LYS A 452 13.14 -1.38 -33.12
CA LYS A 452 11.94 -1.91 -33.78
C LYS A 452 11.43 -3.10 -32.97
N PRO A 453 10.13 -3.15 -32.66
CA PRO A 453 9.54 -4.30 -31.97
C PRO A 453 9.68 -5.59 -32.77
N GLY A 454 9.97 -6.69 -32.07
CA GLY A 454 9.95 -8.05 -32.61
C GLY A 454 8.57 -8.68 -32.51
N VAL A 455 8.53 -10.01 -32.59
CA VAL A 455 7.30 -10.79 -32.45
C VAL A 455 6.99 -11.08 -30.97
N PRO A 456 5.75 -10.83 -30.48
CA PRO A 456 5.33 -11.19 -29.12
C PRO A 456 5.50 -12.67 -28.80
N GLU A 457 5.97 -13.00 -27.60
CA GLU A 457 6.10 -14.41 -27.19
C GLU A 457 4.75 -15.11 -27.08
N SER A 458 3.68 -14.40 -26.68
CA SER A 458 2.32 -14.96 -26.65
C SER A 458 1.86 -15.48 -28.01
N PHE A 459 2.23 -14.81 -29.11
CA PHE A 459 1.93 -15.29 -30.46
C PHE A 459 2.70 -16.56 -30.80
N ARG A 460 3.95 -16.68 -30.33
CA ARG A 460 4.78 -17.88 -30.51
C ARG A 460 4.22 -19.07 -29.75
N VAL A 461 3.82 -18.85 -28.50
CA VAL A 461 3.13 -19.85 -27.68
C VAL A 461 1.86 -20.33 -28.38
N LEU A 462 1.03 -19.40 -28.89
CA LEU A 462 -0.17 -19.76 -29.66
C LEU A 462 0.13 -20.66 -30.86
N VAL A 463 1.14 -20.32 -31.68
CA VAL A 463 1.51 -21.14 -32.83
C VAL A 463 1.95 -22.55 -32.39
N LYS A 464 2.73 -22.65 -31.31
CA LYS A 464 3.17 -23.95 -30.77
C LYS A 464 2.03 -24.76 -30.15
N GLU A 465 1.06 -24.11 -29.51
CA GLU A 465 -0.15 -24.76 -29.01
C GLU A 465 -1.00 -25.33 -30.15
N LEU A 466 -1.20 -24.57 -31.24
CA LEU A 466 -1.91 -25.05 -32.43
C LEU A 466 -1.19 -26.24 -33.09
N GLN A 467 0.15 -26.17 -33.21
CA GLN A 467 0.97 -27.29 -33.68
C GLN A 467 0.85 -28.52 -32.76
N GLY A 468 0.75 -28.31 -31.44
CA GLY A 468 0.51 -29.36 -30.46
C GLY A 468 -0.84 -30.09 -30.63
N LEU A 469 -1.84 -29.41 -31.21
CA LEU A 469 -3.14 -30.00 -31.58
C LEU A 469 -3.10 -30.75 -32.92
N GLY A 470 -1.96 -30.76 -33.61
CA GLY A 470 -1.81 -31.35 -34.94
C GLY A 470 -2.27 -30.43 -36.08
N LEU A 471 -2.44 -29.13 -35.82
CA LEU A 471 -2.69 -28.13 -36.86
C LEU A 471 -1.35 -27.60 -37.38
N ASP A 472 -1.09 -27.80 -38.66
CA ASP A 472 0.14 -27.29 -39.30
C ASP A 472 -0.01 -25.79 -39.60
N VAL A 473 0.66 -24.97 -38.78
CA VAL A 473 0.64 -23.50 -38.87
C VAL A 473 2.05 -23.03 -39.21
N GLU A 474 2.20 -22.43 -40.39
CA GLU A 474 3.46 -21.88 -40.91
C GLU A 474 3.29 -20.40 -41.32
N VAL A 475 4.37 -19.63 -41.27
CA VAL A 475 4.36 -18.22 -41.66
C VAL A 475 4.81 -18.09 -43.12
N LYS A 476 4.00 -17.39 -43.91
CA LYS A 476 4.32 -17.08 -45.30
C LYS A 476 4.92 -15.69 -45.41
N TYR A 477 6.18 -15.62 -45.82
CA TYR A 477 6.88 -14.36 -46.05
C TYR A 477 6.54 -13.77 -47.43
N SER A 478 6.79 -12.48 -47.59
CA SER A 478 6.47 -11.73 -48.82
C SER A 478 7.26 -12.19 -50.05
N ASP A 479 8.38 -12.89 -49.85
CA ASP A 479 9.19 -13.50 -50.90
C ASP A 479 8.63 -14.85 -51.39
N GLY A 480 7.52 -15.31 -50.82
CA GLY A 480 6.85 -16.57 -51.17
C GLY A 480 7.43 -17.78 -50.45
N THR A 481 8.42 -17.59 -49.57
CA THR A 481 8.90 -18.66 -48.69
C THR A 481 7.88 -18.94 -47.60
N ILE A 482 7.74 -20.23 -47.28
CA ILE A 482 6.93 -20.72 -46.16
C ILE A 482 7.92 -21.37 -45.21
N GLY A 483 7.86 -20.99 -43.94
CA GLY A 483 8.75 -21.53 -42.93
C GLY A 483 8.21 -21.34 -41.52
N GLU A 484 8.95 -21.88 -40.57
CA GLU A 484 8.70 -21.59 -39.17
C GLU A 484 8.88 -20.10 -38.89
N LEU A 485 8.14 -19.60 -37.89
CA LEU A 485 8.36 -18.26 -37.39
C LEU A 485 9.82 -18.17 -36.92
N LEU A 486 10.65 -17.50 -37.71
CA LEU A 486 12.06 -17.32 -37.40
C LEU A 486 12.18 -16.69 -36.02
N MET A 487 13.04 -17.27 -35.18
CA MET A 487 13.58 -16.52 -34.05
C MET A 487 14.32 -15.32 -34.65
N ASP A 488 14.17 -14.12 -34.08
CA ASP A 488 14.92 -12.92 -34.49
C ASP A 488 16.43 -13.06 -34.19
N GLU A 489 17.05 -14.16 -34.62
CA GLU A 489 18.49 -14.35 -34.73
C GLU A 489 18.89 -13.87 -36.12
N ASP A 490 19.86 -12.95 -36.13
CA ASP A 490 20.70 -12.63 -37.28
C ASP A 490 20.19 -11.65 -38.36
N GLU A 491 19.77 -10.44 -38.01
CA GLU A 491 19.79 -9.33 -38.99
C GLU A 491 20.76 -8.17 -38.71
N GLU A 492 21.41 -8.05 -37.55
CA GLU A 492 22.29 -6.88 -37.29
C GLU A 492 23.79 -7.14 -36.99
N ASP A 493 24.30 -8.38 -36.90
CA ASP A 493 25.72 -8.58 -36.55
C ASP A 493 26.61 -9.44 -37.49
N PHE A 494 26.17 -9.80 -38.70
CA PHE A 494 26.99 -10.65 -39.60
C PHE A 494 27.37 -10.08 -40.97
N SER A 495 27.32 -8.76 -41.19
CA SER A 495 27.62 -8.18 -42.51
C SER A 495 28.56 -6.97 -42.56
N SER A 496 29.59 -6.88 -41.72
CA SER A 496 30.64 -5.84 -41.96
C SER A 496 32.06 -6.10 -41.42
N PHE A 497 32.61 -7.31 -41.53
CA PHE A 497 34.08 -7.48 -41.47
C PHE A 497 34.62 -8.38 -42.58
N ARG A 498 34.50 -7.91 -43.84
CA ARG A 498 35.44 -8.34 -44.88
C ARG A 498 36.74 -7.55 -44.67
N TYR A 499 37.78 -8.23 -44.18
CA TYR A 499 39.16 -7.74 -44.26
C TYR A 499 39.46 -7.29 -45.70
N PRO A 500 39.91 -6.04 -45.94
CA PRO A 500 40.40 -5.66 -47.25
C PRO A 500 41.73 -6.37 -47.48
N SER A 501 41.79 -7.19 -48.53
CA SER A 501 43.04 -7.75 -49.02
C SER A 501 43.96 -6.62 -49.49
N ALA A 502 45.22 -6.70 -49.09
CA ALA A 502 46.26 -5.74 -49.40
C ALA A 502 46.44 -5.56 -50.92
N ARG A 503 46.16 -4.35 -51.43
CA ARG A 503 46.78 -3.82 -52.65
C ARG A 503 47.05 -2.32 -52.55
N SER A 504 48.27 -1.97 -52.95
CA SER A 504 48.94 -0.69 -52.94
C SER A 504 48.30 0.40 -53.80
N ARG A 505 48.28 1.65 -53.32
CA ARG A 505 48.97 2.85 -53.87
C ARG A 505 48.24 4.15 -53.51
N GLY A 506 49.01 5.15 -53.08
CA GLY A 506 48.87 6.53 -53.53
C GLY A 506 48.14 7.53 -52.63
N SER A 507 48.95 8.32 -51.90
CA SER A 507 48.84 9.78 -51.65
C SER A 507 47.50 10.47 -51.40
N ASP A 508 47.53 11.23 -50.30
CA ASP A 508 47.01 12.59 -50.12
C ASP A 508 45.64 12.86 -49.45
N GLN A 509 45.77 13.74 -48.45
CA GLN A 509 44.80 14.66 -47.83
C GLN A 509 43.86 14.12 -46.75
N ALA A 510 44.20 14.48 -45.51
CA ALA A 510 43.32 14.51 -44.36
C ALA A 510 42.50 15.82 -44.35
N PRO A 511 41.22 15.78 -43.93
CA PRO A 511 40.55 16.93 -43.36
C PRO A 511 40.37 16.79 -41.83
N GLU A 512 40.15 17.95 -41.23
CA GLU A 512 40.35 18.33 -39.84
C GLU A 512 39.34 17.75 -38.83
N ARG A 513 39.80 17.65 -37.58
CA ARG A 513 39.01 17.30 -36.39
C ARG A 513 38.28 18.54 -35.87
N GLU A 514 36.95 18.53 -35.88
CA GLU A 514 36.17 19.35 -34.94
C GLU A 514 36.02 18.61 -33.61
N LYS A 515 36.38 19.29 -32.53
CA LYS A 515 36.27 18.83 -31.16
C LYS A 515 34.85 19.11 -30.66
N ALA A 516 34.14 18.08 -30.21
CA ALA A 516 33.02 18.23 -29.30
C ALA A 516 33.50 17.91 -27.87
N GLU A 517 33.31 18.85 -26.96
CA GLU A 517 33.60 18.72 -25.53
C GLU A 517 32.64 17.69 -24.89
N VAL A 518 33.20 16.75 -24.14
CA VAL A 518 32.47 15.82 -23.27
C VAL A 518 32.40 16.45 -21.89
N LEU A 519 31.19 16.73 -21.41
CA LEU A 519 30.91 16.98 -20.01
C LEU A 519 30.79 15.61 -19.32
N GLU A 520 31.72 15.32 -18.42
CA GLU A 520 31.66 14.19 -17.49
C GLU A 520 30.68 14.55 -16.37
N GLU A 521 29.51 13.92 -16.35
CA GLU A 521 28.72 13.74 -15.13
C GLU A 521 28.72 12.24 -14.79
N GLU A 522 29.44 11.89 -13.72
CA GLU A 522 29.39 10.58 -13.10
C GLU A 522 28.03 10.40 -12.42
N SER A 523 27.23 9.46 -12.92
CA SER A 523 26.11 8.89 -12.16
C SER A 523 26.31 7.38 -12.05
N GLU A 524 26.83 6.93 -10.91
CA GLU A 524 26.81 5.53 -10.50
C GLU A 524 25.36 5.10 -10.29
N VAL A 525 24.86 4.23 -11.17
CA VAL A 525 23.60 3.51 -10.98
C VAL A 525 23.95 2.04 -10.85
N ASP A 526 23.88 1.55 -9.62
CA ASP A 526 24.14 0.17 -9.27
C ASP A 526 23.12 -0.77 -9.93
N MET A 527 23.63 -1.77 -10.65
CA MET A 527 22.85 -2.83 -11.29
C MET A 527 22.60 -3.96 -10.28
N LEU A 528 21.39 -4.07 -9.76
CA LEU A 528 20.88 -5.32 -9.17
C LEU A 528 20.04 -6.05 -10.20
N VAL A 529 20.66 -7.04 -10.83
CA VAL A 529 20.05 -7.91 -11.84
C VAL A 529 19.07 -8.88 -11.17
N THR A 530 17.88 -8.91 -11.74
CA THR A 530 16.74 -9.80 -11.50
C THR A 530 17.07 -11.27 -11.80
N GLU A 531 17.09 -12.08 -10.74
CA GLU A 531 16.88 -13.54 -10.81
C GLU A 531 16.18 -14.05 -9.52
N GLN A 532 15.42 -13.19 -8.85
CA GLN A 532 14.66 -13.56 -7.66
C GLN A 532 13.35 -14.24 -8.09
N ILE A 533 13.05 -15.37 -7.45
CA ILE A 533 11.83 -16.19 -7.61
C ILE A 533 11.87 -17.17 -8.80
N LEU A 534 12.90 -18.01 -8.83
CA LEU A 534 12.87 -19.28 -9.55
C LEU A 534 12.84 -20.38 -8.48
N PHE A 535 11.80 -21.21 -8.51
CA PHE A 535 11.54 -22.40 -7.68
C PHE A 535 10.89 -22.18 -6.31
N GLY A 536 9.57 -22.01 -6.34
CA GLY A 536 8.65 -22.38 -5.26
C GLY A 536 7.39 -22.96 -5.89
N GLU A 537 7.34 -24.27 -6.09
CA GLU A 537 6.08 -24.98 -6.32
C GLU A 537 5.31 -24.96 -4.99
N ASP A 538 4.08 -24.43 -4.99
CA ASP A 538 2.90 -25.06 -4.40
C ASP A 538 1.69 -24.12 -4.54
N LEU A 539 0.71 -24.57 -5.33
CA LEU A 539 -0.65 -24.03 -5.33
C LEU A 539 -1.33 -24.41 -4.00
N PRO A 540 -2.11 -23.53 -3.36
CA PRO A 540 -2.94 -23.93 -2.23
C PRO A 540 -4.00 -24.96 -2.66
N GLU A 541 -4.04 -26.11 -1.97
CA GLU A 541 -5.08 -27.13 -2.14
C GLU A 541 -6.46 -26.55 -1.81
N GLY A 542 -7.41 -26.57 -2.76
CA GLY A 542 -8.81 -26.24 -2.49
C GLY A 542 -9.66 -25.63 -3.60
N MET A 543 -9.17 -25.43 -4.83
CA MET A 543 -9.99 -24.95 -5.94
C MET A 543 -10.39 -26.06 -6.91
N SER A 544 -11.62 -26.56 -6.76
CA SER A 544 -12.32 -27.31 -7.80
C SER A 544 -12.94 -26.34 -8.82
N ILE A 545 -12.64 -26.53 -10.09
CA ILE A 545 -13.29 -25.82 -11.20
C ILE A 545 -14.67 -26.46 -11.39
N GLU A 546 -15.75 -25.75 -11.02
CA GLU A 546 -17.09 -26.06 -11.52
C GLU A 546 -17.22 -25.50 -12.94
N GLU A 547 -17.37 -26.39 -13.91
CA GLU A 547 -17.76 -26.04 -15.28
C GLU A 547 -19.19 -25.49 -15.24
N GLY A 548 -19.35 -24.22 -15.62
CA GLY A 548 -20.66 -23.61 -15.79
C GLY A 548 -21.35 -24.16 -17.03
N GLU A 549 -22.39 -24.97 -16.83
CA GLU A 549 -23.35 -25.33 -17.87
C GLU A 549 -24.21 -24.11 -18.25
N GLU A 550 -24.48 -23.99 -19.55
CA GLU A 550 -25.34 -23.01 -20.20
C GLU A 550 -26.77 -22.98 -19.62
N ASN A 551 -27.27 -21.77 -19.32
CA ASN A 551 -28.58 -21.24 -19.75
C ASN A 551 -28.72 -19.75 -19.44
#